data_AF-A0A1A8UCR3-F1
#
_entry.id   AF-A0A1A8UCR3-F1
#
_cell.length_a   1.000
_cell.length_b   1.000
_cell.length_c   1.000
_cell.angle_alpha   90.00
_cell.angle_beta   90.00
_cell.angle_gamma   90.00
#
_symmetry.space_group_name_H-M   'P 1'
#
loop_
_entity.id
_entity.type
_entity.pdbx_description
1 polymer ?
#
loop_
_entity_poly.entity_id
_entity_poly.type
_entity_poly.pdbx_seq_one_letter_code
_entity_poly.pdbx_strand_id
1 'polypeptide(L)'
;FLLRLGCTGCLDYFTAQGLTNMYQIENFNMEDLSRLKIPAEFQHIIWKGIMEHRQAMDFSPPPHIVRTTSGASTVSMGSSEARGERVIDAVRFTLRQTISFPPRDEWSDFSFDLDSRRNKQQRIKEEGE
;
A
#
# COMPACT_ATOMS: atom_id res chain seq x y z
N PHE A 1 0.54 9.72 14.69
CA PHE A 1 0.67 8.36 15.24
C PHE A 1 0.97 8.40 16.74
N LEU A 2 2.16 8.85 17.16
CA LEU A 2 2.58 8.88 18.58
C LEU A 2 1.64 9.62 19.53
N LEU A 3 1.01 10.71 19.08
CA LEU A 3 0.00 11.44 19.86
C LEU A 3 -1.18 10.54 20.28
N ARG A 4 -1.66 9.67 19.37
CA ARG A 4 -2.78 8.76 19.64
C ARG A 4 -2.40 7.68 20.67
N LEU A 5 -1.12 7.31 20.71
CA LEU A 5 -0.58 6.33 21.66
C LEU A 5 -0.21 6.95 23.01
N GLY A 6 -0.30 8.27 23.17
CA GLY A 6 0.20 8.97 24.35
C GLY A 6 1.73 9.00 24.47
N CYS A 7 2.45 8.76 23.37
CA CYS A 7 3.92 8.67 23.33
C CYS A 7 4.56 9.90 22.66
N THR A 8 3.99 11.10 22.83
CA THR A 8 4.52 12.33 22.19
C THR A 8 5.94 12.67 22.65
N GLY A 9 6.31 12.34 23.88
CA GLY A 9 7.67 12.52 24.40
C GLY A 9 8.72 11.66 23.68
N CYS A 10 8.31 10.68 22.87
CA CYS A 10 9.23 9.88 22.07
C CYS A 10 9.51 10.48 20.68
N LEU A 11 8.86 11.59 20.31
CA LEU A 11 8.93 12.14 18.95
C LEU A 11 10.36 12.44 18.50
N ASP A 12 11.18 13.00 19.41
CA ASP A 12 12.54 13.43 19.08
C ASP A 12 13.46 12.27 18.66
N TYR A 13 13.23 11.06 19.17
CA TYR A 13 13.99 9.87 18.77
C TYR A 13 13.75 9.50 17.30
N PHE A 14 12.56 9.77 16.78
CA PHE A 14 12.23 9.54 15.38
C PHE A 14 12.76 10.69 14.50
N THR A 15 12.47 11.94 14.87
CA THR A 15 12.84 13.10 14.05
C THR A 15 14.34 13.32 13.97
N ALA A 16 15.11 12.96 15.01
CA ALA A 16 16.57 12.96 14.98
C ALA A 16 17.17 12.02 13.92
N GLN A 17 16.41 11.01 13.49
CA GLN A 17 16.78 10.09 12.40
C GLN A 17 16.11 10.44 11.07
N GLY A 18 15.43 11.59 10.97
CA GLY A 18 14.67 11.99 9.78
C GLY A 18 13.36 11.21 9.58
N LEU A 19 12.93 10.43 10.58
CA LEU A 19 11.68 9.69 10.55
C LEU A 19 10.53 10.64 10.93
N THR A 20 9.77 11.06 9.94
CA THR A 20 8.69 12.06 10.07
C THR A 20 7.33 11.51 9.65
N ASN A 21 7.29 10.34 9.00
CA ASN A 21 6.09 9.73 8.48
C ASN A 21 5.90 8.29 8.99
N MET A 22 4.65 7.88 9.21
CA MET A 22 4.27 6.54 9.65
C MET A 22 4.76 5.44 8.70
N TYR A 23 4.72 5.68 7.39
CA TYR A 23 5.16 4.70 6.39
C TYR A 23 6.65 4.33 6.52
N GLN A 24 7.48 5.26 7.02
CA GLN A 24 8.92 5.01 7.19
C GLN A 24 9.21 4.00 8.31
N ILE A 25 8.26 3.84 9.24
CA ILE A 25 8.39 2.97 10.41
C ILE A 25 7.42 1.79 10.40
N GLU A 26 6.66 1.60 9.31
CA GLU A 26 5.61 0.58 9.25
C GLU A 26 6.18 -0.83 9.47
N ASN A 27 7.40 -1.09 9.01
CA ASN A 27 8.04 -2.40 9.08
C ASN A 27 9.02 -2.53 10.25
N PHE A 28 9.05 -1.57 11.17
CA PHE A 28 9.96 -1.60 12.32
C PHE A 28 9.62 -2.75 13.26
N ASN A 29 10.64 -3.47 13.71
CA ASN A 29 10.55 -4.47 14.76
C ASN A 29 11.00 -3.91 16.12
N MET A 30 11.04 -4.77 17.14
CA MET A 30 11.50 -4.39 18.48
C MET A 30 12.98 -3.99 18.49
N GLU A 31 13.82 -4.63 17.67
CA GLU A 31 15.24 -4.29 17.57
C GLU A 31 15.46 -2.87 16.99
N ASP A 32 14.68 -2.48 15.97
CA ASP A 32 14.76 -1.17 15.34
C ASP A 32 14.38 -0.05 16.33
N LEU A 33 13.32 -0.26 17.11
CA LEU A 33 12.93 0.68 18.17
C LEU A 33 13.97 0.76 19.30
N SER A 34 14.65 -0.35 19.60
CA SER A 34 15.74 -0.37 20.58
C SER A 34 16.94 0.46 20.08
N ARG A 35 17.24 0.44 18.77
CA ARG A 35 18.32 1.23 18.16
C ARG A 35 18.04 2.74 18.19
N LEU A 36 16.77 3.15 18.17
CA LEU A 36 16.36 4.54 18.31
C LEU A 36 16.58 5.10 19.74
N LYS A 37 17.00 4.26 20.69
CA LYS A 37 17.18 4.63 22.12
C LYS A 37 15.88 5.11 22.78
N ILE A 38 14.74 4.66 22.28
CA ILE A 38 13.44 4.90 22.92
C ILE A 38 13.41 4.14 24.26
N PRO A 39 12.92 4.75 25.35
CA PRO A 39 12.79 4.06 26.64
C PRO A 39 11.93 2.80 26.56
N ALA A 40 12.33 1.74 27.28
CA ALA A 40 11.74 0.41 27.17
C ALA A 40 10.23 0.38 27.46
N GLU A 41 9.75 1.26 28.35
CA GLU A 41 8.35 1.42 28.69
C GLU A 41 7.47 1.86 27.51
N PHE A 42 8.04 2.53 26.50
CA PHE A 42 7.32 2.99 25.31
C PHE A 42 7.50 2.06 24.10
N GLN A 43 8.57 1.28 24.04
CA GLN A 43 8.90 0.44 22.87
C GLN A 43 7.76 -0.51 22.52
N HIS A 44 7.24 -1.25 23.50
CA HIS A 44 6.15 -2.22 23.26
C HIS A 44 4.84 -1.55 22.82
N ILE A 45 4.51 -0.38 23.37
CA ILE A 45 3.29 0.37 23.02
C ILE A 45 3.39 0.85 21.57
N ILE A 46 4.54 1.41 21.19
CA ILE A 46 4.82 1.89 19.84
C ILE A 46 4.81 0.74 18.84
N TRP A 47 5.53 -0.36 19.14
CA TRP A 47 5.59 -1.55 18.29
C TRP A 47 4.20 -2.14 18.04
N LYS A 48 3.39 -2.29 19.10
CA LYS A 48 2.01 -2.77 18.98
C LYS A 48 1.18 -1.84 18.09
N GLY A 49 1.32 -0.52 18.25
CA GLY A 49 0.62 0.45 17.40
C GLY A 49 1.04 0.40 15.93
N ILE A 50 2.31 0.08 15.64
CA ILE A 50 2.81 -0.13 14.27
C ILE A 50 2.16 -1.38 13.67
N MET A 51 2.12 -2.49 14.41
CA MET A 51 1.47 -3.73 13.97
C MET A 51 -0.02 -3.54 13.69
N GLU A 52 -0.74 -2.86 14.58
CA GLU A 52 -2.18 -2.58 14.42
C GLU A 52 -2.43 -1.71 13.18
N HIS A 53 -1.55 -0.73 12.92
CA HIS A 53 -1.66 0.10 11.73
C HIS A 53 -1.50 -0.71 10.44
N ARG A 54 -0.54 -1.63 10.39
CA ARG A 54 -0.35 -2.54 9.24
C ARG A 54 -1.55 -3.43 9.01
N GLN A 55 -2.07 -4.05 10.08
CA GLN A 55 -3.26 -4.88 10.00
C GLN A 55 -4.45 -4.09 9.44
N ALA A 56 -4.62 -2.82 9.84
CA ALA A 56 -5.66 -1.97 9.29
C ALA A 56 -5.50 -1.67 7.78
N MET A 57 -4.28 -1.72 7.24
CA MET A 57 -4.03 -1.59 5.79
C MET A 57 -4.32 -2.88 5.03
N ASP A 58 -4.10 -4.05 5.64
CA ASP A 58 -4.40 -5.35 5.02
C ASP A 58 -5.92 -5.57 4.82
N PHE A 59 -6.76 -4.92 5.63
CA PHE A 59 -8.22 -4.89 5.45
C PHE A 59 -8.72 -3.68 4.65
N SER A 60 -7.84 -2.79 4.19
CA SER A 60 -8.21 -1.78 3.22
C SER A 60 -8.58 -2.49 1.91
N PRO A 61 -9.70 -2.15 1.26
CA PRO A 61 -9.94 -2.57 -0.11
C PRO A 61 -8.66 -2.30 -0.91
N PRO A 62 -8.18 -3.27 -1.72
CA PRO A 62 -6.98 -3.06 -2.52
C PRO A 62 -7.12 -1.71 -3.25
N PRO A 63 -6.09 -0.87 -3.28
CA PRO A 63 -6.08 0.26 -4.19
C PRO A 63 -6.36 -0.36 -5.55
N HIS A 64 -7.51 -0.03 -6.11
CA HIS A 64 -7.99 -0.53 -7.37
C HIS A 64 -6.95 -0.10 -8.39
N ILE A 65 -5.98 -0.97 -8.64
CA ILE A 65 -5.09 -0.82 -9.78
C ILE A 65 -6.07 -0.79 -10.95
N VAL A 66 -6.22 0.39 -11.54
CA VAL A 66 -6.83 0.62 -12.84
C VAL A 66 -5.94 -0.07 -13.87
N ARG A 67 -5.94 -1.40 -13.83
CA ARG A 67 -5.48 -2.25 -14.90
C ARG A 67 -6.55 -2.12 -15.96
N THR A 68 -6.24 -1.38 -17.02
CA THR A 68 -6.92 -1.46 -18.30
C THR A 68 -6.77 -2.87 -18.85
N THR A 69 -7.55 -3.82 -18.32
CA THR A 69 -7.78 -5.10 -18.98
C THR A 69 -9.21 -5.09 -19.47
N SER A 70 -9.34 -4.90 -20.77
CA SER A 70 -10.57 -5.08 -21.51
C SER A 70 -11.25 -6.39 -21.11
N GLY A 71 -12.48 -6.28 -20.61
CA GLY A 71 -13.53 -7.27 -20.76
C GLY A 71 -13.30 -8.68 -20.19
N ALA A 72 -13.27 -8.84 -18.88
CA ALA A 72 -13.86 -10.01 -18.21
C ALA A 72 -13.98 -9.74 -16.70
N SER A 73 -15.20 -9.50 -16.21
CA SER A 73 -15.49 -9.56 -14.78
C SER A 73 -15.52 -11.02 -14.34
N THR A 74 -14.39 -11.58 -13.93
CA THR A 74 -14.37 -12.90 -13.28
C THR A 74 -14.71 -12.71 -11.80
N VAL A 75 -15.86 -13.23 -11.39
CA VAL A 75 -16.18 -13.41 -9.97
C VAL A 75 -15.37 -14.62 -9.50
N SER A 76 -14.38 -14.42 -8.63
CA SER A 76 -13.74 -15.52 -7.94
C SER A 76 -14.64 -15.92 -6.78
N MET A 77 -15.48 -16.93 -7.00
CA MET A 77 -16.13 -17.66 -5.91
C MET A 77 -15.06 -18.57 -5.31
N GLY A 78 -14.56 -18.20 -4.14
CA GLY A 78 -13.60 -19.01 -3.40
C GLY A 78 -14.11 -20.42 -3.20
N SER A 79 -13.24 -21.40 -3.49
CA SER A 79 -13.48 -22.81 -3.18
C SER A 79 -13.59 -22.98 -1.67
N SER A 80 -14.80 -23.25 -1.17
CA SER A 80 -14.98 -23.97 0.09
C SER A 80 -16.18 -24.89 -0.05
N GLU A 81 -15.91 -26.18 -0.22
CA GLU A 81 -16.90 -27.24 -0.10
C GLU A 81 -17.56 -27.17 1.28
N ALA A 82 -18.89 -27.06 1.30
CA ALA A 82 -19.80 -28.06 1.86
C ALA A 82 -21.11 -27.46 2.40
N ARG A 83 -22.20 -28.13 1.97
CA ARG A 83 -23.53 -28.23 2.57
C ARG A 83 -24.52 -27.06 2.41
N GLY A 84 -25.52 -27.36 1.60
CA GLY A 84 -26.78 -26.64 1.47
C GLY A 84 -26.91 -26.06 0.08
N GLU A 85 -27.88 -26.56 -0.69
CA GLU A 85 -28.37 -25.94 -1.92
C GLU A 85 -28.91 -24.55 -1.58
N ARG A 86 -28.01 -23.58 -1.42
CA ARG A 86 -28.36 -22.18 -1.25
C ARG A 86 -28.40 -21.58 -2.64
N VAL A 87 -29.60 -21.60 -3.22
CA VAL A 87 -29.91 -20.79 -4.39
C VAL A 87 -29.88 -19.33 -3.94
N ILE A 88 -29.05 -18.52 -4.59
CA ILE A 88 -28.94 -17.09 -4.31
C ILE A 88 -29.44 -16.34 -5.54
N ASP A 89 -30.54 -15.61 -5.39
CA ASP A 89 -30.94 -14.62 -6.38
C ASP A 89 -30.02 -13.41 -6.27
N ALA A 90 -29.16 -13.25 -7.29
CA ALA A 90 -28.23 -12.13 -7.37
C ALA A 90 -28.62 -11.18 -8.51
N VAL A 91 -28.64 -9.89 -8.22
CA VAL A 91 -28.82 -8.83 -9.22
C VAL A 91 -27.49 -8.12 -9.41
N ARG A 92 -27.05 -7.98 -10.66
CA ARG A 92 -25.81 -7.28 -11.01
C ARG A 92 -26.13 -5.96 -11.70
N PHE A 93 -25.60 -4.88 -11.14
CA PHE A 93 -25.61 -3.56 -11.77
C PHE A 93 -24.21 -3.22 -12.27
N THR A 94 -24.12 -2.59 -13.44
CA THR A 94 -22.86 -2.11 -14.00
C THR A 94 -23.00 -0.61 -14.25
N LEU A 95 -22.07 0.19 -13.72
CA LEU A 95 -22.00 1.63 -14.00
C LEU A 95 -20.89 1.89 -15.01
N ARG A 96 -21.18 2.69 -16.04
CA ARG A 96 -20.18 3.18 -17.00
C ARG A 96 -20.06 4.70 -16.87
N GLN A 97 -18.87 5.18 -16.52
CA GLN A 97 -18.54 6.60 -16.50
C GLN A 97 -17.52 6.92 -17.59
N THR A 98 -17.73 8.02 -18.31
CA THR A 98 -16.78 8.55 -19.30
C THR A 98 -15.95 9.64 -18.66
N ILE A 99 -14.64 9.62 -18.83
CA ILE A 99 -13.75 10.73 -18.49
C ILE A 99 -13.21 11.33 -19.79
N SER A 100 -12.97 12.64 -19.78
CA SER A 100 -12.27 13.35 -20.85
C SER A 100 -10.81 13.54 -20.49
N PHE A 101 -9.92 13.32 -21.45
CA PHE A 101 -8.51 13.67 -21.30
C PHE A 101 -8.30 15.11 -21.79
N PRO A 102 -7.59 15.95 -21.01
CA PRO A 102 -7.19 17.27 -21.50
C PRO A 102 -6.22 17.12 -22.69
N PRO A 103 -6.15 18.12 -23.59
CA PRO A 103 -5.15 18.15 -24.66
C PRO A 103 -3.74 18.01 -24.10
N ARG A 104 -2.83 17.35 -24.83
CA ARG A 104 -1.45 17.03 -24.40
C ARG A 104 -0.69 18.23 -23.82
N ASP A 105 -1.02 19.44 -24.26
CA ASP A 105 -0.34 20.68 -23.87
C ASP A 105 -0.69 21.16 -22.44
N GLU A 106 -1.76 20.66 -21.83
CA GLU A 106 -2.15 20.94 -20.42
C GLU A 106 -1.67 19.86 -19.43
N TRP A 107 -0.93 18.84 -19.90
CA TRP A 107 -0.47 17.73 -19.04
C TRP A 107 0.74 18.08 -18.17
N SER A 108 1.39 19.22 -18.42
CA SER A 108 2.56 19.71 -17.68
C SER A 108 2.26 20.03 -16.21
N ASP A 109 1.00 20.28 -15.85
CA ASP A 109 0.58 20.51 -14.46
C ASP A 109 0.48 19.22 -13.64
N PHE A 110 0.36 18.06 -14.30
CA PHE A 110 0.50 16.77 -13.64
C PHE A 110 1.97 16.37 -13.68
N SER A 111 2.73 16.82 -12.67
CA SER A 111 4.13 16.42 -12.48
C SER A 111 4.24 14.94 -12.12
N PHE A 112 4.07 14.07 -13.12
CA PHE A 112 4.62 12.73 -13.10
C PHE A 112 6.07 12.89 -13.54
N ASP A 113 6.96 13.05 -12.56
CA ASP A 113 8.39 13.28 -12.73
C ASP A 113 8.97 12.31 -13.79
N LEU A 114 9.12 12.80 -15.02
CA LEU A 114 9.43 12.02 -16.21
C LEU A 114 10.95 12.03 -16.51
N ASP A 115 11.79 12.37 -15.54
CA ASP A 115 13.23 12.45 -15.77
C ASP A 115 14.04 11.83 -14.62
N SER A 116 14.22 10.51 -14.68
CA SER A 116 15.54 9.89 -14.41
C SER A 116 15.56 8.39 -14.69
N ARG A 117 15.83 8.02 -15.95
CA ARG A 117 16.89 7.06 -16.33
C ARG A 117 16.73 6.63 -17.79
N ARG A 118 17.22 7.51 -18.67
CA ARG A 118 17.84 7.08 -19.92
C ARG A 118 19.07 6.24 -19.55
N ASN A 119 19.36 5.19 -20.34
CA ASN A 119 20.65 4.49 -20.48
C ASN A 119 20.83 3.11 -19.79
N LYS A 120 20.46 2.03 -20.49
CA LYS A 120 21.39 1.08 -21.14
C LYS A 120 20.61 -0.06 -21.81
N GLN A 121 20.88 -0.29 -23.09
CA GLN A 121 20.51 -1.51 -23.79
C GLN A 121 21.04 -2.74 -23.02
N GLN A 122 20.17 -3.56 -22.43
CA GLN A 122 20.48 -4.96 -22.17
C GLN A 122 19.83 -5.79 -23.26
N ARG A 123 20.62 -6.07 -24.29
CA ARG A 123 20.34 -7.12 -25.28
C ARG A 123 20.24 -8.44 -24.51
N ILE A 124 19.04 -9.02 -24.47
CA ILE A 124 18.83 -10.36 -23.95
C ILE A 124 19.58 -11.30 -24.90
N LYS A 125 20.64 -11.97 -24.40
CA LYS A 125 21.22 -13.12 -25.09
C LYS A 125 20.32 -14.31 -24.79
N GLU A 126 19.68 -14.80 -25.82
CA GLU A 126 19.07 -16.12 -25.85
C GLU A 126 20.22 -17.14 -25.85
N GLU A 127 20.32 -17.96 -24.80
CA GLU A 127 21.04 -19.23 -24.88
C GLU A 127 20.03 -20.31 -25.26
N GLY A 128 20.30 -20.99 -26.37
CA GLY A 128 19.56 -22.16 -26.84
C GLY A 128 20.55 -23.15 -27.45
N GLU A 129 20.59 -24.33 -26.83
CA GLU A 129 21.15 -25.65 -27.21
C GLU A 129 22.50 -25.76 -27.96
#